data_AF-A0A935V9R2-F1
#
_entry.id   AF-A0A935V9R2-F1
#
_cell.length_a   1.000
_cell.length_b   1.000
_cell.length_c   1.000
_cell.angle_alpha   90.00
_cell.angle_beta   90.00
_cell.angle_gamma   90.00
#
_symmetry.space_group_name_H-M   'P 1'
#
loop_
_entity.id
_entity.type
_entity.pdbx_description
1 polymer ?
#
loop_
_entity_poly.entity_id
_entity_poly.type
_entity_poly.pdbx_seq_one_letter_code
_entity_poly.pdbx_strand_id
1 'polypeptide(L)'
;MQRRFVLALGLLALLALPAAPAAAQRADADLPAAPSQHFLDAVGLVTPQEAKQFADALYAFEQRTQIQFVVAVLPDHGGELQDFTSRLYEHWRIGQRDTQRGVLFVVFPDRRETRIETGYGLEETLPDVVASRILRNMVDVPREPAAGRLAFVVRSVVAAIAPDDPLAAGGGAAATREGDKRSRGFPLPLFFLLFILLPIILGGRRRSSMLGPLIIGSMLGGGGRHGGGGGWRRRRRRWRRRVFRRRRLLGRRRRERRLVAMPNRNDAPRKFFSADEQLRLREAIAAAEKRTSGEIRLHLERDVPTKAPANGDAYLRAREVFAGLKMHETADRNGVLVYLATRTRKFAVLGDEKLHERVGDAFWNDIRDLMATHFREDRFVEGLAEGIALVGERLRENFPHREDDVNELPDDISY
;
A
#
# COMPACT_ATOMS: atom_id res chain seq x y z
N MET A 1 59.81 18.06 64.99
CA MET A 1 58.73 18.83 65.65
C MET A 1 57.82 19.37 64.56
N GLN A 2 56.50 19.11 64.59
CA GLN A 2 55.42 20.05 65.01
C GLN A 2 55.44 21.40 64.26
N ARG A 3 54.32 21.97 63.77
CA ARG A 3 52.89 21.55 63.67
C ARG A 3 52.17 22.48 62.67
N ARG A 4 51.20 21.95 61.92
CA ARG A 4 49.94 22.56 61.40
C ARG A 4 49.82 24.10 61.29
N PHE A 5 49.39 24.58 60.12
CA PHE A 5 48.28 25.54 60.01
C PHE A 5 47.39 25.22 58.79
N VAL A 6 46.11 25.57 58.88
CA VAL A 6 45.01 25.25 57.94
C VAL A 6 44.17 26.53 57.77
N LEU A 7 43.26 26.56 56.77
CA LEU A 7 42.26 27.60 56.48
C LEU A 7 42.81 28.77 55.63
N ALA A 8 42.06 29.38 54.71
CA ALA A 8 40.82 28.99 54.03
C ALA A 8 40.62 29.93 52.81
N LEU A 9 39.95 29.49 51.75
CA LEU A 9 39.35 30.39 50.77
C LEU A 9 38.11 29.73 50.16
N GLY A 10 37.00 30.46 50.19
CA GLY A 10 35.64 29.90 50.15
C GLY A 10 34.92 29.97 48.81
N LEU A 11 33.73 29.38 48.82
CA LEU A 11 32.71 29.34 47.76
C LEU A 11 32.09 30.72 47.42
N LEU A 12 31.33 30.74 46.31
CA LEU A 12 30.49 31.83 45.75
C LEU A 12 31.31 32.91 45.00
N ALA A 13 30.90 33.50 43.87
CA ALA A 13 29.65 33.48 43.07
C ALA A 13 29.95 34.07 41.65
N LEU A 14 29.16 33.96 40.57
CA LEU A 14 27.96 33.16 40.21
C LEU A 14 27.68 33.33 38.69
N LEU A 15 27.14 32.30 37.99
CA LEU A 15 26.46 32.32 36.68
C LEU A 15 26.97 33.23 35.52
N ALA A 16 27.63 32.59 34.56
CA ALA A 16 27.51 32.94 33.15
C ALA A 16 27.57 31.67 32.28
N LEU A 17 26.43 30.99 32.09
CA LEU A 17 26.34 29.95 31.05
C LEU A 17 26.33 30.64 29.68
N PRO A 18 27.28 30.34 28.77
CA PRO A 18 27.01 30.55 27.37
C PRO A 18 25.92 29.55 26.96
N ALA A 19 24.74 30.06 26.61
CA ALA A 19 23.74 29.27 25.93
C ALA A 19 24.29 28.92 24.53
N ALA A 20 25.00 27.80 24.44
CA ALA A 20 25.44 27.27 23.16
C ALA A 20 24.21 27.08 22.27
N PRO A 21 24.23 27.53 21.00
CA PRO A 21 23.14 27.23 20.10
C PRO A 21 23.12 25.71 19.93
N ALA A 22 22.00 25.08 20.31
CA ALA A 22 21.66 23.72 19.90
C ALA A 22 21.30 23.72 18.40
N ALA A 23 22.24 24.17 17.57
CA ALA A 23 22.22 24.00 16.14
C ALA A 23 22.40 22.51 15.89
N ALA A 24 21.38 21.90 15.28
CA ALA A 24 21.33 20.47 15.05
C ALA A 24 22.61 19.96 14.35
N GLN A 25 23.45 19.26 15.11
CA GLN A 25 24.21 18.15 14.55
C GLN A 25 23.19 17.11 14.10
N ARG A 26 22.79 17.21 12.83
CA ARG A 26 22.11 16.13 12.13
C ARG A 26 23.07 14.95 12.17
N ALA A 27 22.64 13.87 12.82
CA ALA A 27 23.43 12.65 12.87
C ALA A 27 23.60 12.12 11.45
N ASP A 28 24.84 12.02 10.99
CA ASP A 28 25.22 10.81 10.28
C ASP A 28 25.08 9.68 11.29
N ALA A 29 23.96 8.95 11.20
CA ALA A 29 23.86 7.65 11.82
C ALA A 29 24.77 6.73 11.01
N ASP A 30 25.81 6.18 11.63
CA ASP A 30 26.71 5.22 10.99
C ASP A 30 25.89 4.09 10.37
N LEU A 31 26.04 3.89 9.05
CA LEU A 31 25.35 2.82 8.35
C LEU A 31 25.88 1.48 8.86
N PRO A 32 25.01 0.50 9.19
CA PRO A 32 25.47 -0.81 9.63
C PRO A 32 26.28 -1.50 8.52
N ALA A 33 27.26 -2.32 8.91
CA ALA A 33 28.03 -3.11 7.96
C ALA A 33 27.14 -4.08 7.16
N ALA A 34 27.51 -4.33 5.90
CA ALA A 34 26.76 -5.23 5.02
C ALA A 34 26.70 -6.67 5.60
N PRO A 35 25.53 -7.33 5.60
CA PRO A 35 25.42 -8.69 6.11
C PRO A 35 26.14 -9.68 5.20
N SER A 36 26.91 -10.58 5.81
CA SER A 36 27.64 -11.63 5.10
C SER A 36 26.76 -12.74 4.51
N GLN A 37 25.44 -12.75 4.80
CA GLN A 37 24.53 -13.84 4.42
C GLN A 37 23.15 -13.36 3.92
N HIS A 38 23.05 -12.19 3.29
CA HIS A 38 21.80 -11.62 2.72
C HIS A 38 20.62 -11.38 3.69
N PHE A 39 20.71 -11.81 4.96
CA PHE A 39 19.74 -11.53 6.00
C PHE A 39 20.45 -10.88 7.19
N LEU A 40 19.91 -9.75 7.67
CA LEU A 40 20.33 -9.08 8.89
C LEU A 40 19.12 -8.93 9.81
N ASP A 41 19.26 -9.30 11.08
CA ASP A 41 18.30 -8.94 12.12
C ASP A 41 19.07 -8.38 13.32
N ALA A 42 19.11 -7.04 13.40
CA ALA A 42 19.82 -6.31 14.44
C ALA A 42 19.01 -6.14 15.73
N VAL A 43 17.74 -6.60 15.75
CA VAL A 43 16.79 -6.36 16.86
C VAL A 43 16.21 -7.64 17.46
N GLY A 44 16.46 -8.80 16.85
CA GLY A 44 15.95 -10.10 17.32
C GLY A 44 14.45 -10.28 17.06
N LEU A 45 13.97 -9.81 15.92
CA LEU A 45 12.57 -9.96 15.49
C LEU A 45 12.22 -11.42 15.17
N VAL A 46 13.19 -12.22 14.71
CA VAL A 46 13.06 -13.66 14.46
C VAL A 46 14.10 -14.46 15.25
N THR A 47 13.87 -15.76 15.40
CA THR A 47 14.85 -16.66 16.04
C THR A 47 16.11 -16.82 15.19
N PRO A 48 17.27 -17.15 15.78
CA PRO A 48 18.50 -17.42 15.01
C PRO A 48 18.35 -18.55 13.97
N GLN A 49 17.44 -19.51 14.21
CA GLN A 49 17.13 -20.57 13.26
C GLN A 49 16.36 -20.05 12.05
N GLU A 50 15.34 -19.20 12.26
CA GLU A 50 14.59 -18.54 11.18
C GLU A 50 15.50 -17.58 10.40
N ALA A 51 16.34 -16.80 11.08
CA ALA A 51 17.33 -15.93 10.44
C ALA A 51 18.27 -16.70 9.50
N LYS A 52 18.78 -17.85 9.96
CA LYS A 52 19.60 -18.75 9.12
C LYS A 52 18.80 -19.31 7.93
N GLN A 53 17.53 -19.69 8.13
CA GLN A 53 16.68 -20.17 7.04
C GLN A 53 16.45 -19.11 5.96
N PHE A 54 16.25 -17.85 6.34
CA PHE A 54 16.18 -16.75 5.37
C PHE A 54 17.51 -16.54 4.65
N ALA A 55 18.62 -16.49 5.39
CA ALA A 55 19.97 -16.36 4.83
C ALA A 55 20.29 -17.46 3.79
N ASP A 56 20.09 -18.72 4.15
CA ASP A 56 20.31 -19.88 3.28
C ASP A 56 19.44 -19.80 2.01
N ALA A 57 18.16 -19.43 2.17
CA ALA A 57 17.20 -19.34 1.05
C ALA A 57 17.52 -18.20 0.08
N LEU A 58 17.88 -17.02 0.60
CA LEU A 58 18.26 -15.85 -0.21
C LEU A 58 19.60 -16.05 -0.91
N TYR A 59 20.58 -16.66 -0.24
CA TYR A 59 21.84 -17.06 -0.88
C TYR A 59 21.60 -18.04 -2.04
N ALA A 60 20.83 -19.10 -1.80
CA ALA A 60 20.52 -20.09 -2.83
C ALA A 60 19.72 -19.48 -4.01
N PHE A 61 18.87 -18.48 -3.74
CA PHE A 61 18.16 -17.71 -4.76
C PHE A 61 19.13 -16.90 -5.64
N GLU A 62 20.12 -16.19 -5.04
CA GLU A 62 21.14 -15.48 -5.82
C GLU A 62 21.93 -16.44 -6.72
N GLN A 63 22.34 -17.61 -6.21
CA GLN A 63 23.08 -18.60 -7.00
C GLN A 63 22.32 -19.06 -8.25
N ARG A 64 20.99 -19.26 -8.15
CA ARG A 64 20.15 -19.70 -9.27
C ARG A 64 19.82 -18.60 -10.27
N THR A 65 19.61 -17.37 -9.81
CA THR A 65 19.00 -16.29 -10.63
C THR A 65 19.97 -15.16 -11.00
N GLN A 66 21.12 -15.08 -10.33
CA GLN A 66 22.02 -13.93 -10.35
C GLN A 66 21.34 -12.61 -9.90
N ILE A 67 20.24 -12.71 -9.15
CA ILE A 67 19.57 -11.59 -8.50
C ILE A 67 19.91 -11.59 -7.01
N GLN A 68 20.50 -10.49 -6.52
CA GLN A 68 20.82 -10.36 -5.11
C GLN A 68 19.63 -9.77 -4.34
N PHE A 69 19.04 -10.55 -3.43
CA PHE A 69 17.96 -10.08 -2.57
C PHE A 69 18.40 -10.09 -1.11
N VAL A 70 18.51 -8.91 -0.51
CA VAL A 70 18.88 -8.70 0.89
C VAL A 70 17.66 -8.30 1.73
N VAL A 71 17.56 -8.84 2.94
CA VAL A 71 16.53 -8.48 3.93
C VAL A 71 17.22 -7.97 5.20
N ALA A 72 16.77 -6.83 5.72
CA ALA A 72 17.34 -6.20 6.91
C ALA A 72 16.24 -5.78 7.90
N VAL A 73 16.32 -6.29 9.13
CA VAL A 73 15.52 -5.80 10.26
C VAL A 73 16.42 -4.93 11.13
N LEU A 74 16.07 -3.65 11.22
CA LEU A 74 16.91 -2.60 11.81
C LEU A 74 16.16 -1.83 12.90
N PRO A 75 16.87 -1.31 13.93
CA PRO A 75 16.30 -0.33 14.86
C PRO A 75 16.00 1.00 14.15
N ASP A 76 15.31 1.92 14.84
CA ASP A 76 15.17 3.29 14.37
C ASP A 76 16.53 4.03 14.36
N HIS A 77 16.91 4.60 13.21
CA HIS A 77 18.15 5.38 13.01
C HIS A 77 17.93 6.91 12.99
N GLY A 78 16.70 7.38 13.24
CA GLY A 78 16.32 8.79 13.06
C GLY A 78 16.08 9.17 11.59
N GLY A 79 15.73 10.43 11.34
CA GLY A 79 15.62 10.98 9.98
C GLY A 79 14.52 10.40 9.06
N GLU A 80 14.65 10.74 7.78
CA GLU A 80 13.87 10.22 6.65
C GLU A 80 14.32 8.80 6.32
N LEU A 81 13.40 7.82 6.35
CA LEU A 81 13.75 6.43 6.04
C LEU A 81 14.12 6.25 4.57
N GLN A 82 13.61 7.06 3.65
CA GLN A 82 13.90 6.95 2.21
C GLN A 82 15.37 7.30 1.88
N ASP A 83 15.88 8.40 2.43
CA ASP A 83 17.30 8.76 2.32
C ASP A 83 18.18 7.66 2.94
N PHE A 84 17.82 7.21 4.14
CA PHE A 84 18.55 6.16 4.84
C PHE A 84 18.59 4.84 4.05
N THR A 85 17.47 4.34 3.51
CA THR A 85 17.44 3.07 2.77
C THR A 85 18.14 3.18 1.41
N SER A 86 18.09 4.34 0.76
CA SER A 86 18.85 4.61 -0.48
C SER A 86 20.36 4.56 -0.21
N ARG A 87 20.82 5.32 0.81
CA ARG A 87 22.23 5.31 1.25
C ARG A 87 22.69 3.93 1.69
N LEU A 88 21.83 3.15 2.35
CA LEU A 88 22.14 1.79 2.79
C LEU A 88 22.30 0.84 1.60
N TYR A 89 21.43 0.93 0.59
CA TYR A 89 21.50 0.14 -0.64
C TYR A 89 22.82 0.38 -1.39
N GLU A 90 23.22 1.65 -1.54
CA GLU A 90 24.48 2.05 -2.15
C GLU A 90 25.69 1.60 -1.33
N HIS A 91 25.67 1.80 0.00
CA HIS A 91 26.74 1.44 0.91
C HIS A 91 27.01 -0.08 0.93
N TRP A 92 25.94 -0.89 0.92
CA TRP A 92 26.04 -2.35 0.83
C TRP A 92 26.30 -2.86 -0.59
N ARG A 93 26.32 -1.99 -1.60
CA ARG A 93 26.60 -2.30 -3.00
C ARG A 93 25.68 -3.38 -3.58
N ILE A 94 24.41 -3.33 -3.19
CA ILE A 94 23.45 -4.39 -3.50
C ILE A 94 23.22 -4.48 -5.01
N GLY A 95 23.39 -5.68 -5.57
CA GLY A 95 23.23 -5.93 -7.00
C GLY A 95 24.33 -5.33 -7.89
N GLN A 96 25.41 -4.74 -7.36
CA GLN A 96 26.49 -4.08 -8.13
C GLN A 96 27.44 -5.08 -8.84
N ARG A 97 26.87 -6.06 -9.55
CA ARG A 97 27.48 -6.70 -10.73
C ARG A 97 27.01 -5.94 -11.97
N ASP A 98 27.57 -6.23 -13.15
CA ASP A 98 27.27 -5.54 -14.42
C ASP A 98 25.77 -5.45 -14.78
N THR A 99 24.94 -6.29 -14.16
CA THR A 99 23.50 -6.40 -14.41
C THR A 99 22.62 -5.53 -13.50
N GLN A 100 23.15 -4.94 -12.42
CA GLN A 100 22.40 -4.09 -11.47
C GLN A 100 21.13 -4.75 -10.85
N ARG A 101 21.13 -6.08 -10.69
CA ARG A 101 19.95 -6.85 -10.24
C ARG A 101 19.96 -7.04 -8.73
N GLY A 102 19.58 -5.99 -7.99
CA GLY A 102 19.51 -5.99 -6.53
C GLY A 102 18.13 -5.64 -5.98
N VAL A 103 17.77 -6.21 -4.83
CA VAL A 103 16.60 -5.83 -4.03
C VAL A 103 17.01 -5.75 -2.56
N LEU A 104 16.57 -4.72 -1.86
CA LEU A 104 16.72 -4.56 -0.42
C LEU A 104 15.35 -4.40 0.23
N PHE A 105 14.94 -5.33 1.09
CA PHE A 105 13.75 -5.21 1.91
C PHE A 105 14.14 -4.85 3.35
N VAL A 106 13.78 -3.66 3.81
CA VAL A 106 14.10 -3.15 5.16
C VAL A 106 12.84 -3.08 6.02
N VAL A 107 12.97 -3.50 7.27
CA VAL A 107 11.92 -3.49 8.29
C VAL A 107 12.40 -2.72 9.51
N PHE A 108 11.61 -1.76 9.96
CA PHE A 108 11.85 -0.92 11.14
C PHE A 108 10.73 -1.17 12.17
N PRO A 109 10.85 -2.18 13.06
CA PRO A 109 9.76 -2.58 13.95
C PRO A 109 9.27 -1.47 14.87
N ASP A 110 10.18 -0.63 15.37
CA ASP A 110 9.88 0.48 16.29
C ASP A 110 8.99 1.55 15.66
N ARG A 111 9.24 1.87 14.38
CA ARG A 111 8.38 2.78 13.59
C ARG A 111 7.15 2.11 13.00
N ARG A 112 7.12 0.77 12.96
CA ARG A 112 6.14 -0.04 12.21
C ARG A 112 6.15 0.27 10.71
N GLU A 113 7.32 0.62 10.19
CA GLU A 113 7.53 0.97 8.80
C GLU A 113 8.39 -0.10 8.10
N THR A 114 8.18 -0.23 6.79
CA THR A 114 8.86 -1.20 5.93
C THR A 114 9.08 -0.58 4.56
N ARG A 115 10.23 -0.83 3.95
CA ARG A 115 10.60 -0.29 2.63
C ARG A 115 11.21 -1.38 1.75
N ILE A 116 11.06 -1.24 0.44
CA ILE A 116 11.78 -2.05 -0.55
C ILE A 116 12.48 -1.07 -1.49
N GLU A 117 13.79 -1.18 -1.60
CA GLU A 117 14.57 -0.50 -2.64
C GLU A 117 14.94 -1.54 -3.71
N THR A 118 14.86 -1.15 -4.99
CA THR A 118 15.05 -2.05 -6.14
C THR A 118 16.04 -1.41 -7.11
N GLY A 119 17.01 -2.20 -7.60
CA GLY A 119 17.98 -1.75 -8.59
C GLY A 119 17.41 -1.72 -10.01
N TYR A 120 17.99 -0.85 -10.84
CA TYR A 120 17.55 -0.58 -12.22
C TYR A 120 17.28 -1.84 -13.06
N GLY A 121 18.13 -2.86 -12.93
CA GLY A 121 17.99 -4.14 -13.65
C GLY A 121 16.77 -5.00 -13.28
N LEU A 122 15.88 -4.51 -12.40
CA LEU A 122 14.64 -5.17 -12.01
C LEU A 122 13.41 -4.25 -12.08
N GLU A 123 13.55 -2.95 -12.36
CA GLU A 123 12.44 -1.97 -12.33
C GLU A 123 11.26 -2.32 -13.26
N GLU A 124 11.50 -3.00 -14.37
CA GLU A 124 10.42 -3.47 -15.26
C GLU A 124 9.49 -4.46 -14.55
N THR A 125 10.08 -5.37 -13.75
CA THR A 125 9.44 -6.49 -13.05
C THR A 125 8.97 -6.15 -11.63
N LEU A 126 9.71 -5.29 -10.93
CA LEU A 126 9.44 -4.84 -9.57
C LEU A 126 9.54 -3.31 -9.47
N PRO A 127 8.70 -2.55 -10.19
CA PRO A 127 8.60 -1.10 -10.00
C PRO A 127 8.01 -0.78 -8.61
N ASP A 128 8.25 0.42 -8.08
CA ASP A 128 7.80 0.82 -6.74
C ASP A 128 6.32 0.48 -6.48
N VAL A 129 5.42 0.78 -7.41
CA VAL A 129 3.99 0.45 -7.33
C VAL A 129 3.67 -1.04 -7.05
N VAL A 130 4.52 -1.97 -7.51
CA VAL A 130 4.43 -3.41 -7.20
C VAL A 130 5.02 -3.69 -5.83
N ALA A 131 6.21 -3.18 -5.52
CA ALA A 131 6.85 -3.30 -4.21
C ALA A 131 5.95 -2.76 -3.07
N SER A 132 5.46 -1.53 -3.23
CA SER A 132 4.47 -0.87 -2.40
C SER A 132 3.14 -1.65 -2.30
N ARG A 133 2.74 -2.46 -3.29
CA ARG A 133 1.59 -3.38 -3.15
C ARG A 133 1.93 -4.59 -2.29
N ILE A 134 3.10 -5.19 -2.48
CA ILE A 134 3.56 -6.32 -1.65
C ILE A 134 3.60 -5.91 -0.17
N LEU A 135 4.16 -4.74 0.13
CA LEU A 135 4.21 -4.20 1.50
C LEU A 135 2.83 -3.89 2.08
N ARG A 136 1.88 -3.37 1.28
CA ARG A 136 0.48 -3.20 1.74
C ARG A 136 -0.18 -4.55 2.04
N ASN A 137 0.00 -5.55 1.16
CA ASN A 137 -0.58 -6.87 1.33
C ASN A 137 -0.01 -7.63 2.55
N MET A 138 1.20 -7.29 3.01
CA MET A 138 1.80 -7.82 4.26
C MET A 138 0.93 -7.50 5.50
N VAL A 139 0.22 -6.37 5.50
CA VAL A 139 -0.71 -5.98 6.58
C VAL A 139 -1.94 -6.89 6.58
N ASP A 140 -2.37 -7.35 5.40
CA ASP A 140 -3.48 -8.29 5.20
C ASP A 140 -3.09 -9.76 5.45
N VAL A 141 -1.98 -10.01 6.16
CA VAL A 141 -1.59 -11.32 6.73
C VAL A 141 -1.82 -11.35 8.26
N PRO A 142 -3.06 -11.19 8.77
CA PRO A 142 -3.32 -11.30 10.21
C PRO A 142 -3.19 -12.75 10.67
N ARG A 143 -2.49 -12.93 11.81
CA ARG A 143 -2.20 -14.17 12.57
C ARG A 143 -0.82 -14.82 12.35
N GLU A 144 -0.06 -14.42 11.33
CA GLU A 144 1.30 -14.96 11.18
C GLU A 144 2.31 -14.32 12.17
N PRO A 145 3.27 -15.11 12.72
CA PRO A 145 4.46 -14.59 13.41
C PRO A 145 5.28 -13.64 12.52
N ALA A 146 6.28 -12.97 13.10
CA ALA A 146 7.12 -12.04 12.34
C ALA A 146 7.80 -12.70 11.13
N ALA A 147 8.39 -13.89 11.32
CA ALA A 147 8.97 -14.68 10.24
C ALA A 147 7.94 -15.01 9.13
N GLY A 148 6.71 -15.40 9.47
CA GLY A 148 5.66 -15.67 8.47
C GLY A 148 5.34 -14.46 7.57
N ARG A 149 5.36 -13.25 8.15
CA ARG A 149 5.17 -11.99 7.40
C ARG A 149 6.40 -11.61 6.56
N LEU A 150 7.62 -11.79 7.07
CA LEU A 150 8.84 -11.61 6.28
C LEU A 150 8.86 -12.58 5.09
N ALA A 151 8.55 -13.84 5.33
CA ALA A 151 8.46 -14.87 4.29
C ALA A 151 7.38 -14.55 3.25
N PHE A 152 6.24 -13.99 3.64
CA PHE A 152 5.24 -13.51 2.69
C PHE A 152 5.81 -12.44 1.73
N VAL A 153 6.52 -11.44 2.25
CA VAL A 153 7.15 -10.40 1.40
C VAL A 153 8.22 -11.00 0.50
N VAL A 154 9.12 -11.83 1.06
CA VAL A 154 10.19 -12.50 0.30
C VAL A 154 9.61 -13.30 -0.87
N ARG A 155 8.61 -14.16 -0.62
CA ARG A 155 7.97 -14.94 -1.68
C ARG A 155 7.28 -14.07 -2.73
N SER A 156 6.62 -12.99 -2.30
CA SER A 156 5.91 -12.09 -3.21
C SER A 156 6.85 -11.27 -4.10
N VAL A 157 8.01 -10.87 -3.57
CA VAL A 157 9.09 -10.22 -4.33
C VAL A 157 9.69 -11.21 -5.33
N VAL A 158 10.03 -12.42 -4.88
CA VAL A 158 10.58 -13.47 -5.76
C VAL A 158 9.60 -13.83 -6.88
N ALA A 159 8.32 -13.97 -6.58
CA ALA A 159 7.27 -14.24 -7.58
C ALA A 159 7.14 -13.14 -8.65
N ALA A 160 7.55 -11.89 -8.36
CA ALA A 160 7.53 -10.79 -9.32
C ALA A 160 8.78 -10.78 -10.23
N ILE A 161 9.97 -11.05 -9.67
CA ILE A 161 11.26 -10.93 -10.37
C ILE A 161 11.79 -12.25 -10.97
N ALA A 162 11.29 -13.39 -10.48
CA ALA A 162 11.70 -14.74 -10.84
C ALA A 162 10.54 -15.74 -10.57
N PRO A 163 9.44 -15.68 -11.35
CA PRO A 163 8.21 -16.42 -11.06
C PRO A 163 8.37 -17.95 -11.04
N ASP A 164 9.35 -18.49 -11.77
CA ASP A 164 9.63 -19.92 -11.84
C ASP A 164 10.56 -20.42 -10.70
N ASP A 165 11.07 -19.54 -9.83
CA ASP A 165 11.95 -19.94 -8.74
C ASP A 165 11.20 -20.64 -7.60
N PRO A 166 11.69 -21.79 -7.07
CA PRO A 166 11.03 -22.52 -5.98
C PRO A 166 10.76 -21.72 -4.71
N LEU A 167 11.53 -20.65 -4.46
CA LEU A 167 11.31 -19.76 -3.32
C LEU A 167 9.98 -19.00 -3.45
N ALA A 168 9.49 -18.67 -4.66
CA ALA A 168 8.15 -18.09 -4.86
C ALA A 168 7.03 -19.00 -4.34
N ALA A 169 7.16 -20.32 -4.57
CA ALA A 169 6.15 -21.32 -4.24
C ALA A 169 6.12 -21.72 -2.75
N GLY A 170 7.10 -21.28 -1.95
CA GLY A 170 7.20 -21.62 -0.51
C GLY A 170 7.87 -22.96 -0.23
N GLY A 171 8.68 -23.48 -1.14
CA GLY A 171 9.49 -24.68 -0.95
C GLY A 171 10.68 -24.46 -0.01
N GLY A 172 10.43 -24.18 1.26
CA GLY A 172 11.48 -24.00 2.28
C GLY A 172 10.94 -23.88 3.70
N ALA A 173 11.31 -24.82 4.56
CA ALA A 173 11.13 -24.78 6.02
C ALA A 173 9.68 -24.64 6.57
N ALA A 174 8.71 -25.35 5.99
CA ALA A 174 7.50 -25.76 6.72
C ALA A 174 7.35 -27.28 6.64
N ALA A 175 7.50 -27.96 7.78
CA ALA A 175 7.50 -29.42 7.82
C ALA A 175 6.15 -30.01 7.37
N THR A 176 6.21 -31.01 6.50
CA THR A 176 5.08 -31.87 6.14
C THR A 176 4.44 -32.46 7.39
N ARG A 177 3.22 -32.01 7.71
CA ARG A 177 2.23 -32.83 8.41
C ARG A 177 1.13 -33.21 7.43
N GLU A 178 1.46 -34.17 6.60
CA GLU A 178 0.47 -34.98 5.90
C GLU A 178 -0.29 -35.80 6.96
N GLY A 179 -1.55 -35.45 7.18
CA GLY A 179 -2.39 -35.98 8.26
C GLY A 179 -3.76 -36.37 7.71
N ASP A 180 -4.06 -37.67 7.76
CA ASP A 180 -5.20 -38.29 7.10
C ASP A 180 -6.58 -37.78 7.57
N LYS A 181 -7.57 -38.04 6.71
CA LYS A 181 -8.99 -37.75 6.84
C LYS A 181 -9.56 -38.12 8.21
N ARG A 182 -10.47 -37.29 8.73
CA ARG A 182 -11.92 -37.63 8.84
C ARG A 182 -12.72 -36.55 9.55
N SER A 183 -13.89 -36.26 8.99
CA SER A 183 -14.98 -35.57 9.66
C SER A 183 -15.52 -36.39 10.85
N ARG A 184 -15.35 -35.89 12.08
CA ARG A 184 -16.22 -36.16 13.23
C ARG A 184 -16.39 -34.89 14.05
N GLY A 185 -17.61 -34.59 14.46
CA GLY A 185 -17.91 -33.38 15.24
C GLY A 185 -18.03 -33.62 16.74
N PHE A 186 -18.21 -32.50 17.46
CA PHE A 186 -18.57 -32.35 18.89
C PHE A 186 -17.49 -32.73 19.94
N PRO A 187 -17.50 -32.11 21.16
CA PRO A 187 -18.16 -30.87 21.60
C PRO A 187 -17.23 -29.84 22.30
N LEU A 188 -17.72 -28.60 22.43
CA LEU A 188 -17.51 -27.74 23.62
C LEU A 188 -18.83 -27.79 24.42
N PRO A 189 -18.87 -27.66 25.77
CA PRO A 189 -17.97 -26.81 26.57
C PRO A 189 -17.52 -27.38 27.94
N LEU A 190 -16.23 -27.26 28.27
CA LEU A 190 -15.76 -27.33 29.67
C LEU A 190 -14.65 -26.31 30.00
N PHE A 191 -13.91 -25.85 29.00
CA PHE A 191 -12.79 -24.92 29.14
C PHE A 191 -13.19 -23.50 29.63
N PHE A 192 -14.45 -23.09 29.42
CA PHE A 192 -14.93 -21.74 29.75
C PHE A 192 -15.31 -21.53 31.23
N LEU A 193 -15.56 -22.60 32.01
CA LEU A 193 -15.98 -22.43 33.41
C LEU A 193 -14.83 -22.00 34.33
N LEU A 194 -13.59 -22.40 34.01
CA LEU A 194 -12.41 -22.21 34.84
C LEU A 194 -11.98 -20.73 34.95
N PHE A 195 -12.22 -19.93 33.91
CA PHE A 195 -11.82 -18.51 33.85
C PHE A 195 -12.80 -17.55 34.53
N ILE A 196 -14.05 -17.95 34.77
CA ILE A 196 -15.09 -17.07 35.35
C ILE A 196 -15.09 -17.12 36.89
N LEU A 197 -14.70 -18.24 37.50
CA LEU A 197 -14.74 -18.43 38.96
C LEU A 197 -13.46 -17.97 39.69
N LEU A 198 -12.31 -17.93 39.01
CA LEU A 198 -11.02 -17.57 39.61
C LEU A 198 -10.98 -16.18 40.30
N PRO A 199 -11.57 -15.09 39.75
CA PRO A 199 -11.55 -13.79 40.42
C PRO A 199 -12.52 -13.68 41.61
N ILE A 200 -13.48 -14.61 41.74
CA ILE A 200 -14.45 -14.63 42.85
C ILE A 200 -13.81 -15.20 44.14
N ILE A 201 -12.81 -16.08 44.01
CA ILE A 201 -12.14 -16.73 45.15
C ILE A 201 -10.97 -15.90 45.69
N LEU A 202 -10.28 -15.12 44.84
CA LEU A 202 -9.14 -14.29 45.24
C LEU A 202 -9.51 -12.84 45.65
N GLY A 203 -10.76 -12.40 45.46
CA GLY A 203 -11.22 -11.01 45.64
C GLY A 203 -11.70 -10.61 47.05
N GLY A 204 -11.00 -11.01 48.12
CA GLY A 204 -11.49 -10.86 49.51
C GLY A 204 -11.23 -9.51 50.20
N ARG A 205 -12.24 -8.62 50.24
CA ARG A 205 -12.38 -7.40 51.10
C ARG A 205 -11.35 -6.28 50.81
N ARG A 206 -11.71 -5.00 50.61
CA ARG A 206 -12.72 -4.13 51.26
C ARG A 206 -13.36 -3.19 50.20
N ARG A 207 -14.70 -2.98 50.15
CA ARG A 207 -15.45 -1.82 50.74
C ARG A 207 -14.65 -0.50 50.76
N SER A 208 -15.12 0.67 50.32
CA SER A 208 -16.42 1.21 49.83
C SER A 208 -16.14 2.65 49.31
N SER A 209 -16.93 3.39 48.51
CA SER A 209 -18.39 3.48 48.37
C SER A 209 -18.79 4.22 47.07
N MET A 210 -19.97 3.90 46.52
CA MET A 210 -20.89 4.72 45.69
C MET A 210 -20.46 5.38 44.36
N LEU A 211 -21.45 5.41 43.45
CA LEU A 211 -21.55 6.18 42.19
C LEU A 211 -20.61 5.77 41.04
N GLY A 212 -21.06 4.79 40.24
CA GLY A 212 -20.43 4.43 38.97
C GLY A 212 -20.85 5.36 37.81
N PRO A 213 -20.01 5.50 36.75
CA PRO A 213 -20.33 6.35 35.62
C PRO A 213 -20.96 5.56 34.46
N LEU A 214 -22.25 5.83 34.21
CA LEU A 214 -22.69 6.04 32.83
C LEU A 214 -22.21 7.44 32.42
N ILE A 215 -21.44 7.56 31.32
CA ILE A 215 -21.74 8.49 30.23
C ILE A 215 -20.77 8.29 29.06
N ILE A 216 -21.35 8.34 27.86
CA ILE A 216 -20.69 8.29 26.57
C ILE A 216 -19.99 9.64 26.32
N GLY A 217 -18.72 9.62 25.90
CA GLY A 217 -18.12 10.73 25.16
C GLY A 217 -16.76 11.23 25.65
N SER A 218 -15.68 10.65 25.11
CA SER A 218 -14.42 11.33 24.79
C SER A 218 -13.47 10.42 23.99
N MET A 219 -13.88 10.04 22.77
CA MET A 219 -12.96 9.60 21.72
C MET A 219 -12.94 10.65 20.60
N LEU A 220 -12.27 11.78 20.86
CA LEU A 220 -11.96 12.83 19.87
C LEU A 220 -10.98 13.86 20.50
N GLY A 221 -9.69 13.80 20.16
CA GLY A 221 -8.74 14.87 20.54
C GLY A 221 -7.26 14.46 20.48
N GLY A 222 -6.48 15.11 19.60
CA GLY A 222 -5.02 14.93 19.48
C GLY A 222 -4.59 13.98 18.35
N GLY A 223 -3.90 14.40 17.28
CA GLY A 223 -3.46 15.75 16.92
C GLY A 223 -2.01 15.86 16.42
N GLY A 224 -1.50 14.91 15.63
CA GLY A 224 -0.19 14.99 14.97
C GLY A 224 -0.32 15.47 13.52
N ARG A 225 0.59 16.35 13.05
CA ARG A 225 0.38 17.18 11.86
C ARG A 225 1.63 17.29 10.97
N HIS A 226 1.71 16.44 9.95
CA HIS A 226 2.54 16.57 8.74
C HIS A 226 1.73 16.00 7.55
N GLY A 227 1.87 16.40 6.29
CA GLY A 227 2.68 17.48 5.73
C GLY A 227 2.33 17.80 4.26
N GLY A 228 1.16 17.36 3.77
CA GLY A 228 0.73 17.51 2.36
C GLY A 228 -0.61 16.79 2.12
N GLY A 229 -1.44 17.26 1.18
CA GLY A 229 -2.69 16.57 0.80
C GLY A 229 -3.97 16.88 1.62
N GLY A 230 -3.86 17.51 2.80
CA GLY A 230 -5.02 17.86 3.65
C GLY A 230 -6.08 18.76 2.98
N GLY A 231 -5.67 19.55 1.97
CA GLY A 231 -6.58 20.34 1.14
C GLY A 231 -7.51 19.47 0.27
N TRP A 232 -7.00 18.39 -0.31
CA TRP A 232 -7.74 17.55 -1.24
C TRP A 232 -8.84 16.74 -0.53
N ARG A 233 -8.54 16.12 0.62
CA ARG A 233 -9.56 15.42 1.44
C ARG A 233 -10.70 16.35 1.89
N ARG A 234 -10.41 17.63 2.16
CA ARG A 234 -11.44 18.66 2.44
C ARG A 234 -12.18 19.12 1.18
N ARG A 235 -11.52 19.22 0.01
CA ARG A 235 -12.16 19.51 -1.29
C ARG A 235 -13.08 18.37 -1.73
N ARG A 236 -12.68 17.09 -1.65
CA ARG A 236 -13.53 15.89 -1.91
C ARG A 236 -14.85 15.94 -1.13
N ARG A 237 -14.81 16.27 0.16
CA ARG A 237 -16.03 16.44 0.99
C ARG A 237 -16.92 17.62 0.54
N ARG A 238 -16.35 18.72 0.04
CA ARG A 238 -17.13 19.85 -0.53
C ARG A 238 -17.62 19.58 -1.96
N TRP A 239 -16.88 18.83 -2.76
CA TRP A 239 -17.24 18.42 -4.13
C TRP A 239 -18.43 17.46 -4.09
N ARG A 240 -18.37 16.39 -3.27
CA ARG A 240 -19.53 15.52 -3.00
C ARG A 240 -20.77 16.31 -2.58
N ARG A 241 -20.61 17.35 -1.75
CA ARG A 241 -21.73 18.23 -1.34
C ARG A 241 -22.22 19.20 -2.44
N ARG A 242 -21.37 19.63 -3.37
CA ARG A 242 -21.75 20.54 -4.48
C ARG A 242 -22.39 19.80 -5.65
N VAL A 243 -21.78 18.71 -6.11
CA VAL A 243 -22.30 17.87 -7.21
C VAL A 243 -23.67 17.27 -6.83
N PHE A 244 -23.80 16.71 -5.62
CA PHE A 244 -25.09 16.15 -5.18
C PHE A 244 -26.14 17.19 -4.73
N ARG A 245 -25.80 18.49 -4.56
CA ARG A 245 -26.83 19.51 -4.28
C ARG A 245 -27.73 19.81 -5.49
N ARG A 246 -27.27 19.57 -6.73
CA ARG A 246 -28.09 19.73 -7.94
C ARG A 246 -28.87 18.47 -8.37
N ARG A 247 -28.67 17.31 -7.71
CA ARG A 247 -29.34 16.04 -8.09
C ARG A 247 -30.51 15.58 -7.20
N ARG A 248 -31.18 16.50 -6.48
CA ARG A 248 -32.53 16.24 -5.93
C ARG A 248 -33.67 16.31 -6.99
N LEU A 249 -33.37 16.72 -8.23
CA LEU A 249 -34.35 16.79 -9.32
C LEU A 249 -34.32 15.60 -10.29
N LEU A 250 -33.40 14.64 -10.12
CA LEU A 250 -33.38 13.36 -10.85
C LEU A 250 -33.73 12.17 -9.92
N GLY A 251 -34.47 12.46 -8.84
CA GLY A 251 -34.78 11.51 -7.77
C GLY A 251 -36.28 11.29 -7.57
N ARG A 252 -37.09 11.22 -8.65
CA ARG A 252 -38.50 10.79 -8.59
C ARG A 252 -39.12 10.46 -9.97
N ARG A 253 -38.57 9.47 -10.68
CA ARG A 253 -39.36 8.61 -11.58
C ARG A 253 -39.16 7.15 -11.20
N ARG A 254 -40.29 6.45 -11.12
CA ARG A 254 -40.56 5.05 -10.72
C ARG A 254 -39.38 4.10 -10.98
N ARG A 255 -39.00 3.16 -10.09
CA ARG A 255 -39.84 2.07 -9.53
C ARG A 255 -40.82 1.45 -10.53
N GLU A 256 -40.43 1.35 -11.79
CA GLU A 256 -40.95 0.29 -12.64
C GLU A 256 -39.97 -0.87 -12.59
N ARG A 257 -40.47 -2.04 -12.17
CA ARG A 257 -39.75 -3.31 -12.32
C ARG A 257 -39.80 -3.70 -13.79
N ARG A 258 -39.09 -2.97 -14.66
CA ARG A 258 -38.58 -3.58 -15.87
C ARG A 258 -37.56 -4.61 -15.39
N LEU A 259 -37.79 -5.88 -15.69
CA LEU A 259 -36.81 -6.94 -15.47
C LEU A 259 -35.66 -6.72 -16.45
N VAL A 260 -34.81 -5.73 -16.15
CA VAL A 260 -33.46 -5.66 -16.70
C VAL A 260 -32.76 -6.86 -16.08
N ALA A 261 -32.49 -7.88 -16.90
CA ALA A 261 -31.75 -9.04 -16.46
C ALA A 261 -30.45 -8.56 -15.81
N MET A 262 -30.14 -9.04 -14.60
CA MET A 262 -28.85 -8.76 -14.00
C MET A 262 -27.77 -9.31 -14.94
N PRO A 263 -26.75 -8.51 -15.33
CA PRO A 263 -25.71 -8.99 -16.22
C PRO A 263 -25.07 -10.24 -15.64
N ASN A 264 -25.05 -11.29 -16.45
CA ASN A 264 -24.53 -12.59 -16.03
C ASN A 264 -23.02 -12.44 -15.83
N ARG A 265 -22.47 -13.02 -14.76
CA ARG A 265 -21.00 -13.03 -14.51
C ARG A 265 -20.21 -13.77 -15.60
N ASN A 266 -20.90 -14.46 -16.50
CA ASN A 266 -20.36 -15.11 -17.69
C ASN A 266 -20.63 -14.37 -19.01
N ASP A 267 -21.30 -13.21 -18.99
CA ASP A 267 -21.49 -12.42 -20.19
C ASP A 267 -20.15 -11.94 -20.76
N ALA A 268 -20.10 -11.77 -22.09
CA ALA A 268 -18.97 -11.11 -22.73
C ALA A 268 -18.83 -9.67 -22.18
N PRO A 269 -17.62 -9.11 -22.03
CA PRO A 269 -17.44 -7.79 -21.41
C PRO A 269 -18.26 -6.67 -22.07
N ARG A 270 -18.46 -6.76 -23.40
CA ARG A 270 -19.35 -5.90 -24.20
C ARG A 270 -20.83 -5.90 -23.79
N LYS A 271 -21.28 -6.89 -23.02
CA LYS A 271 -22.65 -7.05 -22.51
C LYS A 271 -22.78 -6.81 -21.00
N PHE A 272 -21.68 -6.60 -20.29
CA PHE A 272 -21.69 -6.38 -18.84
C PHE A 272 -22.43 -5.09 -18.45
N PHE A 273 -22.34 -4.06 -19.28
CA PHE A 273 -23.15 -2.85 -19.20
C PHE A 273 -24.17 -2.82 -20.34
N SER A 274 -25.41 -2.42 -20.03
CA SER A 274 -26.43 -2.11 -21.04
C SER A 274 -26.05 -0.88 -21.88
N ALA A 275 -26.70 -0.70 -23.03
CA ALA A 275 -26.42 0.43 -23.92
C ALA A 275 -26.58 1.80 -23.22
N ASP A 276 -27.61 1.97 -22.38
CA ASP A 276 -27.85 3.17 -21.57
C ASP A 276 -26.72 3.43 -20.56
N GLU A 277 -26.11 2.37 -20.02
CA GLU A 277 -25.01 2.46 -19.06
C GLU A 277 -23.68 2.75 -19.76
N GLN A 278 -23.43 2.13 -20.91
CA GLN A 278 -22.27 2.44 -21.76
C GLN A 278 -22.32 3.91 -22.23
N LEU A 279 -23.50 4.41 -22.61
CA LEU A 279 -23.70 5.82 -22.95
C LEU A 279 -23.35 6.73 -21.78
N ARG A 280 -23.86 6.46 -20.56
CA ARG A 280 -23.53 7.26 -19.36
C ARG A 280 -22.03 7.26 -19.02
N LEU A 281 -21.33 6.16 -19.28
CA LEU A 281 -19.88 6.07 -19.05
C LEU A 281 -19.10 6.89 -20.09
N ARG A 282 -19.47 6.80 -21.37
CA ARG A 282 -18.91 7.66 -22.44
C ARG A 282 -19.19 9.15 -22.17
N GLU A 283 -20.41 9.50 -21.77
CA GLU A 283 -20.77 10.87 -21.36
C GLU A 283 -19.93 11.37 -20.17
N ALA A 284 -19.56 10.48 -19.24
CA ALA A 284 -18.72 10.85 -18.09
C ALA A 284 -17.25 11.07 -18.48
N ILE A 285 -16.74 10.28 -19.44
CA ILE A 285 -15.40 10.41 -20.05
C ILE A 285 -15.32 11.74 -20.81
N ALA A 286 -16.17 11.94 -21.81
CA ALA A 286 -16.21 13.18 -22.60
C ALA A 286 -16.49 14.45 -21.78
N ALA A 287 -17.19 14.35 -20.64
CA ALA A 287 -17.40 15.47 -19.72
C ALA A 287 -16.20 15.78 -18.81
N ALA A 288 -15.27 14.83 -18.65
CA ALA A 288 -13.99 15.03 -18.00
C ALA A 288 -12.98 15.68 -18.95
N GLU A 289 -12.79 15.10 -20.15
CA GLU A 289 -11.84 15.57 -21.18
C GLU A 289 -12.13 16.98 -21.69
N LYS A 290 -13.40 17.39 -21.82
CA LYS A 290 -13.81 18.79 -22.12
C LYS A 290 -13.28 19.86 -21.15
N ARG A 291 -12.53 19.48 -20.12
CA ARG A 291 -11.99 20.35 -19.08
C ARG A 291 -10.49 20.13 -18.85
N THR A 292 -9.84 19.23 -19.59
CA THR A 292 -8.41 18.90 -19.42
C THR A 292 -7.81 18.32 -20.70
N SER A 293 -6.56 18.63 -21.02
CA SER A 293 -5.82 18.01 -22.13
C SER A 293 -5.42 16.54 -21.86
N GLY A 294 -6.04 15.89 -20.87
CA GLY A 294 -5.70 14.57 -20.38
C GLY A 294 -6.77 13.53 -20.70
N GLU A 295 -6.37 12.50 -21.42
CA GLU A 295 -7.23 11.45 -21.94
C GLU A 295 -7.61 10.40 -20.88
N ILE A 296 -8.87 9.94 -20.85
CA ILE A 296 -9.36 8.93 -19.89
C ILE A 296 -10.03 7.76 -20.60
N ARG A 297 -9.40 6.58 -20.58
CA ARG A 297 -9.95 5.39 -21.20
C ARG A 297 -10.48 4.37 -20.20
N LEU A 298 -11.62 3.78 -20.52
CA LEU A 298 -12.17 2.60 -19.81
C LEU A 298 -11.90 1.32 -20.61
N HIS A 299 -11.35 0.30 -19.96
CA HIS A 299 -11.13 -1.02 -20.53
C HIS A 299 -11.79 -2.11 -19.69
N LEU A 300 -12.53 -3.01 -20.34
CA LEU A 300 -13.35 -4.03 -19.70
C LEU A 300 -12.97 -5.43 -20.17
N GLU A 301 -12.32 -6.21 -19.31
CA GLU A 301 -12.08 -7.63 -19.57
C GLU A 301 -13.08 -8.51 -18.82
N ARG A 302 -13.15 -9.79 -19.22
CA ARG A 302 -13.92 -10.78 -18.45
C ARG A 302 -13.17 -11.11 -17.17
N ASP A 303 -11.87 -11.35 -17.28
CA ASP A 303 -10.99 -11.83 -16.23
C ASP A 303 -9.61 -11.21 -16.38
N VAL A 304 -8.89 -11.10 -15.26
CA VAL A 304 -7.44 -10.89 -15.31
C VAL A 304 -6.78 -12.20 -15.74
N PRO A 305 -5.93 -12.22 -16.78
CA PRO A 305 -5.20 -13.41 -17.17
C PRO A 305 -4.35 -13.95 -16.03
N THR A 306 -4.40 -15.26 -15.77
CA THR A 306 -3.63 -15.91 -14.69
C THR A 306 -2.20 -16.28 -15.09
N LYS A 307 -1.89 -16.22 -16.40
CA LYS A 307 -0.55 -16.42 -16.94
C LYS A 307 0.24 -15.10 -16.94
N ALA A 308 1.56 -15.20 -17.10
CA ALA A 308 2.41 -14.05 -17.36
C ALA A 308 1.97 -13.29 -18.62
N PRO A 309 2.14 -11.95 -18.68
CA PRO A 309 2.75 -11.11 -17.64
C PRO A 309 1.81 -10.77 -16.47
N ALA A 310 0.50 -10.84 -16.67
CA ALA A 310 -0.51 -10.38 -15.71
C ALA A 310 -0.53 -11.16 -14.39
N ASN A 311 -0.26 -12.47 -14.40
CA ASN A 311 -0.17 -13.34 -13.22
C ASN A 311 -1.37 -13.24 -12.26
N GLY A 312 -2.56 -12.93 -12.78
CA GLY A 312 -3.79 -12.72 -12.02
C GLY A 312 -3.89 -11.36 -11.31
N ASP A 313 -2.93 -10.46 -11.48
CA ASP A 313 -2.91 -9.10 -10.94
C ASP A 313 -3.47 -8.07 -11.95
N ALA A 314 -4.54 -7.36 -11.55
CA ALA A 314 -5.25 -6.43 -12.44
C ALA A 314 -4.44 -5.19 -12.84
N TYR A 315 -3.41 -4.83 -12.06
CA TYR A 315 -2.57 -3.69 -12.36
C TYR A 315 -1.44 -4.07 -13.33
N LEU A 316 -0.85 -5.27 -13.21
CA LEU A 316 0.06 -5.78 -14.24
C LEU A 316 -0.66 -5.89 -15.59
N ARG A 317 -1.88 -6.44 -15.60
CA ARG A 317 -2.71 -6.44 -16.80
C ARG A 317 -3.06 -5.04 -17.30
N ALA A 318 -3.35 -4.09 -16.40
CA ALA A 318 -3.59 -2.70 -16.79
C ALA A 318 -2.34 -2.05 -17.43
N ARG A 319 -1.11 -2.35 -16.98
CA ARG A 319 0.12 -1.88 -17.66
C ARG A 319 0.23 -2.43 -19.08
N GLU A 320 -0.01 -3.73 -19.27
CA GLU A 320 -0.02 -4.36 -20.61
C GLU A 320 -1.05 -3.69 -21.54
N VAL A 321 -2.27 -3.47 -21.04
CA VAL A 321 -3.36 -2.83 -21.78
C VAL A 321 -3.01 -1.37 -22.09
N PHE A 322 -2.43 -0.62 -21.14
CA PHE A 322 -2.00 0.77 -21.33
C PHE A 322 -0.94 0.90 -22.43
N ALA A 323 0.05 0.00 -22.45
CA ALA A 323 1.06 -0.07 -23.49
C ALA A 323 0.45 -0.47 -24.84
N GLY A 324 -0.38 -1.52 -24.88
CA GLY A 324 -1.02 -2.02 -26.11
C GLY A 324 -2.04 -1.06 -26.72
N LEU A 325 -2.70 -0.23 -25.90
CA LEU A 325 -3.58 0.86 -26.33
C LEU A 325 -2.82 2.17 -26.60
N LYS A 326 -1.47 2.16 -26.58
CA LYS A 326 -0.61 3.33 -26.85
C LYS A 326 -0.91 4.55 -25.99
N MET A 327 -1.40 4.37 -24.76
CA MET A 327 -1.82 5.47 -23.89
C MET A 327 -0.68 6.34 -23.34
N HIS A 328 0.57 5.96 -23.65
CA HIS A 328 1.80 6.72 -23.39
C HIS A 328 2.25 7.57 -24.59
N GLU A 329 1.53 7.53 -25.73
CA GLU A 329 1.85 8.32 -26.92
C GLU A 329 1.19 9.71 -26.90
N THR A 330 0.47 10.06 -25.82
CA THR A 330 -0.12 11.40 -25.64
C THR A 330 0.97 12.46 -25.52
N ALA A 331 0.81 13.63 -26.15
CA ALA A 331 1.84 14.66 -26.20
C ALA A 331 2.31 15.11 -24.81
N ASP A 332 1.36 15.28 -23.88
CA ASP A 332 1.63 15.71 -22.51
C ASP A 332 1.99 14.57 -21.54
N ARG A 333 1.95 13.30 -21.96
CA ARG A 333 2.15 12.10 -21.10
C ARG A 333 1.22 12.10 -19.89
N ASN A 334 -0.08 12.20 -20.16
CA ASN A 334 -1.12 12.47 -19.15
C ASN A 334 -2.34 11.53 -19.24
N GLY A 335 -2.29 10.50 -20.10
CA GLY A 335 -3.35 9.52 -20.25
C GLY A 335 -3.63 8.69 -18.99
N VAL A 336 -4.90 8.31 -18.79
CA VAL A 336 -5.37 7.52 -17.64
C VAL A 336 -6.22 6.34 -18.10
N LEU A 337 -5.80 5.12 -17.77
CA LEU A 337 -6.57 3.90 -17.97
C LEU A 337 -7.31 3.51 -16.68
N VAL A 338 -8.62 3.32 -16.80
CA VAL A 338 -9.45 2.59 -15.84
C VAL A 338 -9.65 1.17 -16.37
N TYR A 339 -9.04 0.18 -15.73
CA TYR A 339 -9.18 -1.24 -16.05
C TYR A 339 -10.17 -1.93 -15.11
N LEU A 340 -11.12 -2.72 -15.62
CA LEU A 340 -12.04 -3.53 -14.82
C LEU A 340 -12.20 -4.94 -15.40
N ALA A 341 -11.81 -5.96 -14.62
CA ALA A 341 -12.11 -7.36 -14.88
C ALA A 341 -13.46 -7.72 -14.25
N THR A 342 -14.47 -7.91 -15.09
CA THR A 342 -15.89 -7.98 -14.70
C THR A 342 -16.26 -9.21 -13.87
N ARG A 343 -15.71 -10.41 -14.18
CA ARG A 343 -16.00 -11.66 -13.45
C ARG A 343 -15.19 -11.78 -12.16
N THR A 344 -13.89 -11.45 -12.16
CA THR A 344 -13.06 -11.47 -10.95
C THR A 344 -13.29 -10.28 -10.02
N ARG A 345 -13.98 -9.23 -10.50
CA ARG A 345 -14.21 -7.95 -9.81
C ARG A 345 -12.93 -7.23 -9.38
N LYS A 346 -11.80 -7.56 -10.02
CA LYS A 346 -10.54 -6.83 -9.84
C LYS A 346 -10.52 -5.63 -10.77
N PHE A 347 -9.96 -4.52 -10.33
CA PHE A 347 -9.84 -3.30 -11.12
C PHE A 347 -8.53 -2.59 -10.80
N ALA A 348 -8.09 -1.73 -11.71
CA ALA A 348 -6.93 -0.87 -11.53
C ALA A 348 -7.20 0.49 -12.16
N VAL A 349 -6.54 1.53 -11.65
CA VAL A 349 -6.49 2.84 -12.28
C VAL A 349 -5.01 3.16 -12.44
N LEU A 350 -4.59 3.43 -13.67
CA LEU A 350 -3.20 3.69 -14.04
C LEU A 350 -3.15 5.02 -14.79
N GLY A 351 -2.40 5.98 -14.27
CA GLY A 351 -2.02 7.18 -15.01
C GLY A 351 -0.60 7.07 -15.54
N ASP A 352 -0.31 7.82 -16.59
CA ASP A 352 1.03 8.01 -17.10
C ASP A 352 1.96 8.75 -16.10
N GLU A 353 3.25 8.70 -16.38
CA GLU A 353 4.36 9.11 -15.49
C GLU A 353 4.27 10.57 -15.04
N LYS A 354 4.21 11.54 -15.97
CA LYS A 354 4.11 12.98 -15.63
C LYS A 354 2.85 13.32 -14.84
N LEU A 355 1.77 12.54 -15.00
CA LEU A 355 0.58 12.69 -14.18
C LEU A 355 0.84 12.18 -12.76
N HIS A 356 1.42 10.98 -12.62
CA HIS A 356 1.74 10.38 -11.33
C HIS A 356 2.61 11.32 -10.47
N GLU A 357 3.70 11.85 -11.03
CA GLU A 357 4.59 12.83 -10.39
C GLU A 357 3.83 14.02 -9.77
N ARG A 358 2.83 14.57 -10.49
CA ARG A 358 2.08 15.76 -10.07
C ARG A 358 0.99 15.48 -9.03
N VAL A 359 0.51 14.24 -8.91
CA VAL A 359 -0.66 13.90 -8.07
C VAL A 359 -0.33 13.05 -6.86
N GLY A 360 0.73 12.23 -6.95
CA GLY A 360 1.17 11.30 -5.92
C GLY A 360 0.17 10.21 -5.56
N ASP A 361 0.63 9.23 -4.78
CA ASP A 361 -0.15 8.04 -4.39
C ASP A 361 -1.47 8.35 -3.68
N ALA A 362 -1.51 9.41 -2.86
CA ALA A 362 -2.69 9.73 -2.06
C ALA A 362 -3.95 9.92 -2.92
N PHE A 363 -3.78 10.49 -4.11
CA PHE A 363 -4.85 10.69 -5.09
C PHE A 363 -5.36 9.36 -5.67
N TRP A 364 -4.45 8.50 -6.14
CA TRP A 364 -4.80 7.19 -6.71
C TRP A 364 -5.47 6.27 -5.68
N ASN A 365 -4.96 6.26 -4.44
CA ASN A 365 -5.58 5.54 -3.33
C ASN A 365 -7.02 6.03 -3.06
N ASP A 366 -7.25 7.35 -3.04
CA ASP A 366 -8.59 7.90 -2.77
C ASP A 366 -9.60 7.66 -3.92
N ILE A 367 -9.14 7.53 -5.18
CA ILE A 367 -9.96 7.06 -6.31
C ILE A 367 -10.31 5.59 -6.13
N ARG A 368 -9.31 4.71 -5.88
CA ARG A 368 -9.53 3.29 -5.63
C ARG A 368 -10.57 3.09 -4.52
N ASP A 369 -10.43 3.79 -3.41
CA ASP A 369 -11.32 3.64 -2.25
C ASP A 369 -12.75 4.12 -2.53
N LEU A 370 -12.91 5.14 -3.40
CA LEU A 370 -14.20 5.58 -3.91
C LEU A 370 -14.85 4.46 -4.74
N MET A 371 -14.17 4.00 -5.79
CA MET A 371 -14.69 3.02 -6.74
C MET A 371 -14.99 1.68 -6.05
N ALA A 372 -14.06 1.18 -5.23
CA ALA A 372 -14.24 -0.02 -4.42
C ALA A 372 -15.45 0.06 -3.47
N THR A 373 -15.81 1.26 -2.99
CA THR A 373 -17.01 1.44 -2.17
C THR A 373 -18.29 1.21 -2.95
N HIS A 374 -18.36 1.71 -4.19
CA HIS A 374 -19.52 1.46 -5.05
C HIS A 374 -19.54 0.01 -5.59
N PHE A 375 -18.40 -0.55 -5.95
CA PHE A 375 -18.31 -1.92 -6.49
C PHE A 375 -18.65 -2.99 -5.45
N ARG A 376 -18.38 -2.74 -4.15
CA ARG A 376 -18.86 -3.59 -3.04
C ARG A 376 -20.38 -3.63 -2.90
N GLU A 377 -21.09 -2.65 -3.45
CA GLU A 377 -22.56 -2.55 -3.44
C GLU A 377 -23.15 -2.76 -4.85
N ASP A 378 -22.41 -3.43 -5.74
CA ASP A 378 -22.74 -3.72 -7.15
C ASP A 378 -23.06 -2.50 -8.03
N ARG A 379 -22.76 -1.28 -7.56
CA ARG A 379 -22.94 0.00 -8.27
C ARG A 379 -21.76 0.32 -9.20
N PHE A 380 -21.52 -0.54 -10.18
CA PHE A 380 -20.38 -0.38 -11.08
C PHE A 380 -20.42 0.92 -11.89
N VAL A 381 -21.58 1.29 -12.43
CA VAL A 381 -21.74 2.49 -13.27
C VAL A 381 -21.54 3.77 -12.46
N GLU A 382 -22.11 3.86 -11.26
CA GLU A 382 -21.89 5.00 -10.37
C GLU A 382 -20.44 5.08 -9.88
N GLY A 383 -19.82 3.95 -9.55
CA GLY A 383 -18.43 3.89 -9.12
C GLY A 383 -17.46 4.35 -10.22
N LEU A 384 -17.65 3.87 -11.44
CA LEU A 384 -16.87 4.28 -12.61
C LEU A 384 -17.09 5.77 -12.92
N ALA A 385 -18.34 6.23 -13.03
CA ALA A 385 -18.64 7.62 -13.37
C ALA A 385 -18.16 8.62 -12.30
N GLU A 386 -18.30 8.30 -11.00
CA GLU A 386 -17.73 9.15 -9.93
C GLU A 386 -16.19 9.11 -9.91
N GLY A 387 -15.59 7.96 -10.25
CA GLY A 387 -14.13 7.81 -10.38
C GLY A 387 -13.56 8.64 -11.54
N ILE A 388 -14.12 8.49 -12.74
CA ILE A 388 -13.75 9.25 -13.96
C ILE A 388 -13.91 10.76 -13.75
N ALA A 389 -15.03 11.19 -13.16
CA ALA A 389 -15.24 12.61 -12.84
C ALA A 389 -14.22 13.16 -11.83
N LEU A 390 -13.72 12.32 -10.90
CA LEU A 390 -12.68 12.70 -9.94
C LEU A 390 -11.28 12.72 -10.57
N VAL A 391 -11.01 11.83 -11.53
CA VAL A 391 -9.81 11.85 -12.38
C VAL A 391 -9.78 13.14 -13.18
N GLY A 392 -10.84 13.46 -13.93
CA GLY A 392 -10.96 14.67 -14.74
C GLY A 392 -10.78 15.98 -13.96
N GLU A 393 -11.28 16.07 -12.73
CA GLU A 393 -11.04 17.25 -11.88
C GLU A 393 -9.57 17.43 -11.48
N ARG A 394 -8.83 16.32 -11.28
CA ARG A 394 -7.39 16.39 -10.96
C ARG A 394 -6.56 16.61 -12.21
N LEU A 395 -6.89 15.95 -13.32
CA LEU A 395 -6.30 16.23 -14.63
C LEU A 395 -6.40 17.73 -14.94
N ARG A 396 -7.61 18.33 -14.87
CA ARG A 396 -7.83 19.78 -15.05
C ARG A 396 -6.96 20.67 -14.15
N GLU A 397 -6.68 20.26 -12.92
CA GLU A 397 -5.83 21.04 -11.99
C GLU A 397 -4.35 21.07 -12.39
N ASN A 398 -3.89 20.13 -13.23
CA ASN A 398 -2.47 19.99 -13.61
C ASN A 398 -2.23 20.11 -15.13
N PHE A 399 -3.25 19.84 -15.94
CA PHE A 399 -3.26 19.79 -17.41
C PHE A 399 -4.57 20.45 -17.92
N PRO A 400 -4.74 21.78 -17.76
CA PRO A 400 -5.98 22.44 -18.15
C PRO A 400 -6.20 22.40 -19.67
N HIS A 401 -7.45 22.21 -20.10
CA HIS A 401 -7.85 22.24 -21.52
C HIS A 401 -7.38 23.54 -22.20
N ARG A 402 -6.92 23.42 -23.44
CA ARG A 402 -6.44 24.53 -24.27
C ARG A 402 -7.38 24.74 -25.47
N GLU A 403 -7.37 25.89 -26.13
CA GLU A 403 -8.28 26.09 -27.27
C GLU A 403 -7.81 25.35 -28.55
N ASP A 404 -6.54 24.95 -28.56
CA ASP A 404 -5.85 24.12 -29.57
C ASP A 404 -5.84 22.61 -29.24
N ASP A 405 -6.55 22.20 -28.19
CA ASP A 405 -6.57 20.82 -27.68
C ASP A 405 -7.33 19.88 -28.65
N VAL A 406 -6.65 18.84 -29.14
CA VAL A 406 -7.21 17.83 -30.03
C VAL A 406 -7.32 16.53 -29.24
N ASN A 407 -8.48 15.87 -29.30
CA ASN A 407 -8.65 14.53 -28.71
C ASN A 407 -7.66 13.55 -29.36
N GLU A 408 -6.72 13.05 -28.57
CA GLU A 408 -5.61 12.19 -28.98
C GLU A 408 -5.99 10.70 -28.87
N LEU A 409 -6.96 10.33 -28.02
CA LEU A 409 -7.34 8.94 -27.75
C LEU A 409 -8.87 8.74 -27.72
N PRO A 410 -9.43 7.72 -28.40
CA PRO A 410 -10.88 7.55 -28.43
C PRO A 410 -11.53 7.29 -27.06
N ASP A 411 -12.59 8.06 -26.75
CA ASP A 411 -13.51 7.94 -25.59
C ASP A 411 -14.20 6.56 -25.49
N ASP A 412 -14.02 5.72 -26.52
CA ASP A 412 -14.62 4.41 -26.68
C ASP A 412 -14.07 3.38 -25.67
N ILE A 413 -15.00 2.80 -24.92
CA ILE A 413 -14.76 1.65 -24.05
C ILE A 413 -14.09 0.53 -24.85
N SER A 414 -12.92 0.11 -24.40
CA SER A 414 -12.15 -1.00 -24.98
C SER A 414 -12.42 -2.32 -24.23
N TYR A 415 -12.10 -3.44 -24.87
CA TYR A 415 -12.53 -4.80 -24.48
C TYR A 415 -11.47 -5.85 -24.82
#